data_AF-A0A2N2DVU4-F1
#
_entry.id   AF-A0A2N2DVU4-F1
#
_cell.length_a   1.000
_cell.length_b   1.000
_cell.length_c   1.000
_cell.angle_alpha   90.00
_cell.angle_beta   90.00
_cell.angle_gamma   90.00
#
_symmetry.space_group_name_H-M   'P 1'
#
loop_
_entity.id
_entity.type
_entity.pdbx_description
1 polymer ?
#
loop_
_entity_poly.entity_id
_entity_poly.type
_entity_poly.pdbx_seq_one_letter_code
_entity_poly.pdbx_strand_id
1 'polypeptide(L)' 'MEKRKWSKEEVSVYRRTHEGFFYANKDDANVFVPREYSFGYTLNFGNPISWVILAGIIAIIYISTIM' A
#
# COMPACT_ATOMS: atom_id res chain seq x y z
N MET A 1 -0.25 -14.49 -14.18
CA MET A 1 1.15 -14.23 -13.74
C MET A 1 1.16 -14.28 -12.23
N GLU A 2 2.09 -15.03 -11.65
CA GLU A 2 2.28 -15.05 -10.20
C GLU A 2 2.67 -13.63 -9.74
N LYS A 3 1.94 -13.07 -8.77
CA LYS A 3 2.22 -11.72 -8.27
C LYS A 3 3.51 -11.77 -7.47
N ARG A 4 4.55 -11.07 -7.92
CA ARG A 4 5.82 -10.95 -7.19
C ARG A 4 5.94 -9.63 -6.46
N LYS A 5 6.82 -9.57 -5.48
CA LYS A 5 7.19 -8.31 -4.82
C LYS A 5 8.08 -7.50 -5.75
N TRP A 6 7.76 -6.22 -5.91
CA TRP A 6 8.56 -5.28 -6.69
C TRP A 6 9.70 -4.73 -5.84
N SER A 7 10.82 -4.39 -6.48
CA SER A 7 11.93 -3.70 -5.84
C SER A 7 11.60 -2.23 -5.57
N LYS A 8 12.45 -1.54 -4.80
CA LYS A 8 12.25 -0.11 -4.51
C LYS A 8 12.36 0.75 -5.77
N GLU A 9 13.23 0.34 -6.69
CA GLU A 9 13.48 0.98 -7.97
C GLU A 9 12.27 0.81 -8.89
N GLU A 10 11.66 -0.38 -8.91
CA GLU A 10 10.44 -0.63 -9.69
C GLU A 10 9.26 0.17 -9.14
N VAL A 11 9.12 0.22 -7.82
CA VAL A 11 8.11 1.06 -7.14
C VAL A 11 8.31 2.54 -7.47
N SER A 12 9.55 3.04 -7.55
CA SER A 12 9.82 4.45 -7.86
C SER A 12 9.57 4.78 -9.34
N VAL A 13 9.92 3.87 -10.24
CA VAL A 13 9.56 4.00 -11.66
C VAL A 13 8.04 4.02 -11.82
N TYR A 14 7.31 3.14 -11.13
CA TYR A 14 5.85 3.13 -11.17
C TYR A 14 5.25 4.46 -10.72
N ARG A 15 5.68 5.02 -9.58
CA ARG A 15 5.16 6.30 -9.07
C ARG A 15 5.46 7.49 -9.97
N ARG A 16 6.67 7.56 -10.55
CA ARG A 16 7.01 8.65 -11.48
C ARG A 16 6.21 8.58 -12.79
N THR A 17 5.76 7.39 -13.18
CA THR A 17 5.02 7.17 -14.43
C THR A 17 3.51 7.15 -14.24
N HIS A 18 3.02 6.95 -13.01
CA HIS A 18 1.61 6.93 -12.67
C HIS A 18 1.30 8.07 -11.70
N GLU A 19 0.62 9.09 -12.19
CA GLU A 19 0.19 10.21 -11.36
C GLU A 19 -0.91 9.75 -10.39
N GLY A 20 -0.68 9.96 -9.10
CA GLY A 20 -1.66 9.62 -8.07
C GLY A 20 -1.17 9.94 -6.67
N PHE A 21 -2.10 10.37 -5.80
CA PHE A 21 -1.80 10.63 -4.39
C PHE A 21 -1.50 9.33 -3.61
N PHE A 22 -2.04 8.21 -4.06
CA PHE A 22 -1.88 6.90 -3.43
C PHE A 22 -1.19 5.92 -4.38
N TYR A 23 -0.37 5.03 -3.83
CA TYR A 23 0.22 3.93 -4.60
C TYR A 23 -0.79 2.80 -4.74
N ALA A 24 -1.16 2.44 -5.97
CA ALA A 24 -2.14 1.41 -6.27
C ALA A 24 -1.72 0.56 -7.48
N ASN A 25 -0.84 -0.41 -7.25
CA ASN A 25 -0.35 -1.31 -8.28
C ASN A 25 -0.85 -2.75 -8.04
N LYS A 26 -1.67 -3.28 -8.95
CA LYS A 26 -2.25 -4.63 -8.85
C LYS A 26 -1.26 -5.75 -9.13
N ASP A 27 -0.17 -5.45 -9.83
CA ASP A 27 0.89 -6.38 -10.25
C ASP A 27 2.01 -6.49 -9.21
N ASP A 28 2.07 -5.54 -8.27
CA ASP A 28 2.98 -5.56 -7.13
C ASP A 28 2.36 -6.29 -5.94
N ALA A 29 2.98 -7.41 -5.53
CA ALA A 29 2.55 -8.19 -4.37
C ALA A 29 2.90 -7.53 -3.02
N ASN A 30 3.67 -6.44 -3.01
CA ASN A 30 3.93 -5.71 -1.77
C ASN A 30 2.63 -5.15 -1.18
N VAL A 31 2.48 -5.30 0.13
CA VAL A 31 1.40 -4.68 0.91
C VAL A 31 1.84 -3.30 1.40
N PHE A 32 3.09 -3.18 1.82
CA PHE A 32 3.74 -1.94 2.23
C PHE A 32 4.85 -1.59 1.25
N VAL A 33 4.87 -0.35 0.79
CA VAL A 33 5.88 0.18 -0.12
C VAL A 33 6.49 1.46 0.46
N PRO A 34 7.81 1.68 0.31
CA PRO A 34 8.45 2.89 0.84
C PRO A 34 7.88 4.12 0.14
N ARG A 35 7.76 5.26 0.82
CA ARG A 35 7.47 6.55 0.15
C ARG A 35 8.72 7.03 -0.60
N GLU A 36 8.55 7.70 -1.75
CA GLU A 36 9.69 8.19 -2.54
C GLU A 36 10.40 9.38 -1.91
N TYR A 37 9.65 10.37 -1.42
CA TYR A 37 10.18 11.65 -0.95
C TYR A 37 10.08 11.82 0.57
N SER A 38 9.82 10.74 1.32
CA SER A 38 9.61 10.81 2.76
C SER A 38 10.04 9.53 3.44
N PHE A 39 10.40 9.63 4.71
CA PHE A 39 10.63 8.46 5.54
C PHE A 39 9.32 7.70 5.79
N GLY A 40 9.39 6.37 5.75
CA GLY A 40 8.28 5.47 6.07
C GLY A 40 7.66 4.76 4.87
N TYR A 41 6.56 4.07 5.14
CA TYR A 41 5.84 3.22 4.20
C TYR A 41 4.42 3.73 3.95
N THR A 42 3.84 3.31 2.84
CA THR A 42 2.41 3.44 2.55
C THR A 42 1.86 2.08 2.11
N LEU A 43 0.55 1.92 2.23
CA LEU A 43 -0.14 0.75 1.70
C LEU A 43 -0.16 0.78 0.17
N ASN A 44 -0.11 -0.40 -0.44
CA ASN A 44 -0.44 -0.61 -1.84
C ASN A 44 -1.94 -0.88 -2.00
N PHE A 45 -2.71 0.12 -2.39
CA PHE A 45 -4.16 0.01 -2.56
C PHE A 45 -4.57 -0.86 -3.76
N GLY A 46 -3.62 -1.30 -4.60
CA GLY A 46 -3.84 -2.35 -5.61
C GLY A 46 -3.84 -3.77 -5.03
N ASN A 47 -3.42 -3.94 -3.78
CA ASN A 47 -3.35 -5.22 -3.09
C ASN A 47 -4.56 -5.40 -2.14
N PRO A 48 -5.41 -6.45 -2.32
CA PRO A 48 -6.55 -6.71 -1.44
C PRO A 48 -6.18 -6.84 0.04
N ILE A 49 -4.98 -7.35 0.35
CA ILE A 49 -4.51 -7.50 1.75
C ILE A 49 -4.33 -6.13 2.40
N SER A 50 -3.91 -5.11 1.66
CA SER A 50 -3.80 -3.75 2.19
C SER A 50 -5.14 -3.21 2.66
N TRP A 51 -6.24 -3.53 1.97
CA TRP A 51 -7.59 -3.16 2.40
C TRP A 51 -8.04 -3.92 3.64
N VAL A 52 -7.71 -5.21 3.75
CA VAL A 52 -7.99 -6.00 4.97
C VAL A 52 -7.27 -5.42 6.18
N ILE A 53 -5.99 -5.04 6.03
CA ILE A 53 -5.23 -4.39 7.10
C ILE A 53 -5.85 -3.05 7.49
N LEU A 54 -6.19 -2.22 6.51
CA LEU A 54 -6.82 -0.92 6.77
C LEU A 54 -8.16 -1.08 7.49
N ALA A 55 -9.00 -2.02 7.05
CA ALA A 55 -10.27 -2.33 7.69
C ALA A 55 -10.07 -2.83 9.13
N GLY A 56 -9.07 -3.68 9.38
CA GLY A 56 -8.73 -4.16 10.71
C GLY A 56 -8.31 -3.03 11.66
N ILE A 57 -7.49 -2.09 11.19
CA ILE A 57 -7.09 -0.91 11.97
C ILE A 57 -8.32 -0.05 12.31
N ILE A 58 -9.18 0.22 11.32
CA ILE A 58 -10.41 1.00 11.52
C ILE A 58 -11.34 0.29 12.52
N ALA A 59 -11.49 -1.03 12.42
CA ALA A 59 -12.33 -1.80 13.33
C ALA A 59 -11.79 -1.75 14.77
N ILE A 60 -10.48 -1.87 14.98
CA ILE A 60 -9.85 -1.74 16.31
C ILE A 60 -10.13 -0.37 16.90
N ILE A 61 -9.92 0.70 16.13
CA ILE A 61 -10.19 2.07 16.59
C ILE A 61 -11.68 2.24 16.91
N TYR A 62 -12.57 1.75 16.06
CA TYR A 62 -14.00 1.84 16.28
C TYR A 62 -14.39 1.13 17.59
N ILE A 63 -13.97 -0.12 17.77
CA ILE A 63 -14.23 -0.92 18.96
C ILE A 63 -13.65 -0.23 20.20
N SER A 64 -12.42 0.28 20.16
CA SER A 64 -11.78 0.88 21.34
C SER A 64 -12.36 2.23 21.76
N THR A 65 -13.05 2.92 20.85
CA THR A 65 -13.50 4.32 21.09
C THR A 65 -15.02 4.43 21.26
N ILE A 66 -15.78 3.49 20.69
CA ILE A 66 -17.25 3.52 20.68
C ILE A 66 -17.86 2.50 21.64
N MET A 67 -17.19 1.35 21.87
CA MET A 67 -17.66 0.27 22.74
C MET A 67 -17.00 0.34 24.11
#